data_AF-A0A8J2KRT6-F1
#
_entry.id   AF-A0A8J2KRT6-F1
#
_cell.length_a   1.000
_cell.length_b   1.000
_cell.length_c   1.000
_cell.angle_alpha   90.00
_cell.angle_beta   90.00
_cell.angle_gamma   90.00
#
_symmetry.space_group_name_H-M   'P 1'
#
loop_
_entity.id
_entity.type
_entity.pdbx_description
1 polymer ?
#
loop_
_entity_poly.entity_id
_entity_poly.type
_entity_poly.pdbx_seq_one_letter_code
_entity_poly.pdbx_strand_id
1 'polypeptide(L)'
;MGLNLYKFCEVEKVGEDQHDVYPEKPPKPEDIATLSYTSGTTGTPKGVIITHSSFISTLSRTVDGVRRFYQDLMNKDDVLISFLPLAHIYQKMMEGLAFMEGASIGFWRGNILTLLDDIKVLKPTIFPTVPRLLCRVYDKVMGAVNQSSLKRVLVKTALHY
;
A
#
# COMPACT_ATOMS: atom_id res chain seq x y z
N MET A 1 2.90 -28.46 -27.69
CA MET A 1 2.67 -27.03 -27.41
C MET A 1 3.85 -26.53 -26.61
N GLY A 2 4.73 -25.75 -27.23
CA GLY A 2 6.01 -25.32 -26.66
C GLY A 2 5.83 -24.13 -25.76
N LEU A 3 5.95 -24.35 -24.44
CA LEU A 3 6.15 -23.28 -23.48
C LEU A 3 7.64 -23.13 -23.27
N ASN A 4 8.18 -21.94 -23.56
CA ASN A 4 9.55 -21.59 -23.22
C ASN A 4 9.56 -21.07 -21.79
N LEU A 5 10.26 -21.76 -20.90
CA LEU A 5 10.43 -21.35 -19.52
C LEU A 5 11.66 -20.46 -19.43
N TYR A 6 11.47 -19.23 -18.97
CA TYR A 6 12.56 -18.28 -18.71
C TYR A 6 12.70 -18.07 -17.20
N LYS A 7 13.94 -18.10 -16.71
CA LYS A 7 14.29 -17.57 -15.40
C LYS A 7 14.25 -16.05 -15.44
N PHE A 8 14.01 -15.43 -14.29
CA PHE A 8 13.96 -13.97 -14.18
C PHE A 8 15.24 -13.29 -14.70
N CYS A 9 16.42 -13.86 -14.37
CA CYS A 9 17.70 -13.36 -14.86
C CYS A 9 17.88 -13.48 -16.39
N GLU A 10 17.19 -14.41 -17.04
CA GLU A 10 17.21 -14.53 -18.50
C GLU A 10 16.35 -13.43 -19.13
N VAL A 11 15.23 -13.08 -18.49
CA VAL A 11 14.40 -11.94 -18.89
C VAL A 11 15.14 -10.62 -18.71
N GLU A 12 15.86 -10.44 -17.60
CA GLU A 12 16.68 -9.24 -17.36
C GLU A 12 17.75 -9.06 -18.44
N LYS A 13 18.47 -10.15 -18.80
CA LYS A 13 19.45 -10.12 -19.89
C LYS A 13 18.85 -9.77 -21.24
N VAL A 14 17.68 -10.32 -21.56
CA VAL A 14 16.96 -9.95 -22.80
C VAL A 14 16.63 -8.46 -22.82
N GLY A 15 16.25 -7.88 -21.67
CA GLY A 15 16.03 -6.44 -21.54
C GLY A 15 17.32 -5.62 -21.73
N GLU A 16 18.43 -6.06 -21.16
CA GLU A 16 19.75 -5.42 -21.30
C GLU A 16 20.24 -5.45 -22.76
N ASP A 17 20.13 -6.60 -23.42
CA ASP A 17 20.55 -6.80 -24.81
C ASP A 17 19.66 -6.04 -25.82
N GLN A 18 18.42 -5.73 -25.46
CA GLN A 18 17.45 -5.03 -26.31
C GLN A 18 17.18 -3.58 -25.89
N HIS A 19 18.04 -3.00 -25.04
CA HIS A 19 17.85 -1.65 -24.49
C HIS A 19 17.69 -0.58 -25.60
N ASP A 20 18.43 -0.70 -26.71
CA ASP A 20 18.36 0.25 -27.83
C ASP A 20 17.13 0.04 -28.74
N VAL A 21 16.48 -1.12 -28.67
CA VAL A 21 15.30 -1.45 -29.49
C VAL A 21 14.04 -0.78 -28.94
N TYR A 22 13.96 -0.61 -27.62
CA TYR A 22 12.82 -0.02 -26.92
C TYR A 22 13.31 1.16 -26.07
N PRO A 23 13.54 2.34 -26.68
CA PRO A 23 14.02 3.49 -25.92
C PRO A 23 13.04 3.87 -24.82
N GLU A 24 13.56 4.19 -23.65
CA GLU A 24 12.75 4.71 -22.55
C GLU A 24 12.01 5.97 -23.00
N LYS A 25 10.69 5.96 -22.81
CA LYS A 25 9.81 7.10 -23.09
C LYS A 25 9.18 7.54 -21.78
N PRO A 26 9.89 8.37 -20.98
CA PRO A 26 9.33 8.84 -19.72
C PRO A 26 8.05 9.64 -19.99
N PRO A 27 7.03 9.51 -19.12
CA PRO A 27 5.77 10.23 -19.29
C PRO A 27 5.97 11.73 -19.08
N LYS A 28 5.17 12.54 -19.77
CA LYS A 28 5.05 13.97 -19.51
C LYS A 28 4.15 14.21 -18.30
N PRO A 29 4.30 15.35 -17.60
CA PRO A 29 3.45 15.68 -16.45
C PRO A 29 1.94 15.69 -16.79
N GLU A 30 1.57 16.01 -18.03
CA GLU A 30 0.18 16.06 -18.50
C GLU A 30 -0.37 14.70 -18.91
N ASP A 31 0.49 13.70 -19.08
CA ASP A 31 0.07 12.35 -19.46
C ASP A 31 -0.76 11.71 -18.33
N ILE A 32 -1.69 10.85 -18.73
CA ILE A 32 -2.57 10.13 -17.79
C ILE A 32 -1.74 9.05 -17.08
N ALA A 33 -1.65 9.15 -15.75
CA ALA A 33 -0.99 8.15 -14.92
C ALA A 33 -1.93 6.99 -14.54
N THR A 34 -3.18 7.30 -14.19
CA THR A 34 -4.16 6.27 -13.82
C THR A 34 -5.60 6.77 -13.98
N LEU A 35 -6.52 5.84 -14.21
CA LEU A 35 -7.96 6.05 -14.07
C LEU A 35 -8.45 5.44 -12.76
N SER A 36 -9.15 6.22 -11.94
CA SER A 36 -9.78 5.73 -10.70
C SER A 36 -11.29 5.68 -10.89
N TYR A 37 -11.87 4.48 -11.02
CA TYR A 37 -13.31 4.32 -11.15
C TYR A 37 -14.00 4.45 -9.79
N THR A 38 -15.06 5.25 -9.75
CA THR A 38 -15.89 5.43 -8.56
C THR A 38 -17.33 5.11 -8.89
N SER A 39 -18.09 4.54 -7.95
CA SER A 39 -19.45 4.05 -8.19
C SER A 39 -20.42 5.14 -8.62
N GLY A 40 -20.14 6.42 -8.32
CA GLY A 40 -20.99 7.55 -8.66
C GLY A 40 -22.37 7.48 -7.99
N THR A 41 -23.10 8.60 -7.95
CA THR A 41 -24.49 8.61 -7.46
C THR A 41 -25.49 8.13 -8.53
N THR A 42 -25.06 8.05 -9.79
CA THR A 42 -25.89 7.75 -10.96
C THR A 42 -25.90 6.26 -11.36
N GLY A 43 -25.31 5.37 -10.56
CA GLY A 43 -25.24 3.93 -10.80
C GLY A 43 -24.17 3.47 -11.80
N THR A 44 -23.83 4.29 -12.80
CA THR A 44 -22.73 4.03 -13.74
C THR A 44 -21.39 4.55 -13.18
N PRO A 45 -20.36 3.68 -13.05
CA PRO A 45 -19.05 4.12 -12.56
C PRO A 45 -18.41 5.17 -13.46
N LYS A 46 -17.87 6.24 -12.87
CA LYS A 46 -17.13 7.29 -13.59
C LYS A 46 -15.64 7.13 -13.34
N GLY A 47 -14.85 7.15 -14.42
CA GLY A 47 -13.39 7.12 -14.36
C GLY A 47 -12.83 8.52 -14.09
N VAL A 48 -12.21 8.70 -12.94
CA VAL A 48 -11.47 9.93 -12.61
C VAL A 48 -10.09 9.86 -13.26
N ILE A 49 -9.79 10.82 -14.12
CA ILE A 49 -8.48 10.97 -14.76
C ILE A 49 -7.50 11.56 -13.74
N ILE A 50 -6.38 10.88 -13.53
CA ILE A 50 -5.28 11.37 -12.71
C ILE A 50 -4.03 11.43 -13.59
N THR A 51 -3.50 12.63 -13.77
CA THR A 51 -2.27 12.89 -14.53
C THR A 51 -1.02 12.57 -13.70
N HIS A 52 0.12 12.40 -14.35
CA HIS A 52 1.41 12.25 -13.66
C HIS A 52 1.71 13.44 -12.74
N SER A 53 1.46 14.67 -13.19
CA SER A 53 1.64 15.89 -12.37
C SER A 53 0.80 15.88 -11.11
N SER A 54 -0.47 15.48 -11.19
CA SER A 54 -1.38 15.41 -10.05
C SER A 54 -0.95 14.32 -9.06
N PHE A 55 -0.57 13.15 -9.58
CA PHE A 55 -0.09 12.04 -8.77
C PHE A 55 1.20 12.41 -8.01
N ILE A 56 2.24 12.84 -8.73
CA ILE A 56 3.54 13.18 -8.14
C ILE A 56 3.44 14.39 -7.20
N SER A 57 2.68 15.44 -7.55
CA SER A 57 2.53 16.60 -6.66
C SER A 57 1.88 16.23 -5.33
N THR A 58 0.91 15.30 -5.35
CA THR A 58 0.26 14.82 -4.13
C THR A 58 1.25 14.02 -3.28
N LEU A 59 2.00 13.09 -3.88
CA LEU A 59 3.01 12.31 -3.16
C LEU A 59 4.09 13.22 -2.55
N SER A 60 4.67 14.12 -3.35
CA SER A 60 5.68 15.07 -2.88
C SER A 60 5.17 15.95 -1.74
N ARG A 61 3.90 16.39 -1.81
CA ARG A 61 3.28 17.16 -0.72
C ARG A 61 3.07 16.32 0.54
N THR A 62 2.70 15.05 0.40
CA THR A 62 2.61 14.14 1.54
C THR A 62 3.97 13.93 2.20
N VAL A 63 5.02 13.69 1.41
CA VAL A 63 6.38 13.56 1.93
C VAL A 63 6.83 14.83 2.66
N ASP A 64 6.73 16.01 2.04
CA ASP A 64 7.10 17.28 2.68
C ASP A 64 6.26 17.56 3.93
N GLY A 65 4.94 17.39 3.83
CA GLY A 65 4.02 17.64 4.92
C GLY A 65 4.30 16.77 6.14
N VAL A 66 4.58 15.48 5.94
CA VAL A 66 4.83 14.59 7.06
C VAL A 66 6.25 14.72 7.62
N ARG A 67 7.28 14.91 6.77
CA ARG A 67 8.66 15.15 7.23
C ARG A 67 8.78 16.35 8.17
N ARG A 68 7.90 17.34 8.04
CA ARG A 68 7.83 18.50 8.96
C ARG A 68 7.41 18.13 10.39
N PHE A 69 6.61 17.08 10.56
CA PHE A 69 6.11 16.65 11.88
C PHE A 69 6.81 15.39 12.39
N TYR A 70 7.32 14.55 11.49
CA TYR A 70 7.98 13.29 11.79
C TYR A 70 9.18 13.14 10.84
N GLN A 71 10.39 13.34 11.35
CA GLN A 71 11.62 13.38 10.54
C GLN A 71 11.85 12.08 9.74
N ASP A 72 11.41 10.92 10.27
CA ASP A 72 11.68 9.59 9.71
C ASP A 72 10.40 8.78 9.45
N LEU A 73 9.38 9.36 8.81
CA LEU A 73 8.11 8.64 8.62
C LEU A 73 8.23 7.39 7.73
N MET A 74 8.99 7.50 6.64
CA MET A 74 9.22 6.41 5.71
C MET A 74 10.63 6.52 5.15
N ASN A 75 11.35 5.42 5.12
CA ASN A 75 12.67 5.27 4.53
C ASN A 75 12.82 3.86 3.93
N LYS A 76 14.01 3.56 3.41
CA LYS A 76 14.32 2.28 2.74
C LYS A 76 14.13 1.03 3.62
N ASP A 77 14.19 1.18 4.94
CA ASP A 77 14.05 0.08 5.89
C ASP A 77 12.58 -0.18 6.28
N ASP A 78 11.66 0.66 5.78
CA ASP A 78 10.23 0.49 5.99
C ASP A 78 9.61 -0.58 5.09
N VAL A 79 8.57 -1.22 5.61
CA VAL A 79 7.80 -2.25 4.94
C VAL A 79 6.31 -1.89 4.99
N LEU A 80 5.77 -1.58 3.82
CA LEU A 80 4.33 -1.36 3.60
C LEU A 80 3.64 -2.70 3.36
N ILE A 81 2.50 -2.95 4.01
CA ILE A 81 1.61 -4.05 3.59
C ILE A 81 0.58 -3.57 2.57
N SER A 82 0.58 -4.18 1.39
CA SER A 82 -0.44 -3.98 0.36
C SER A 82 -1.58 -4.99 0.52
N PHE A 83 -2.68 -4.51 1.12
CA PHE A 83 -3.88 -5.32 1.33
C PHE A 83 -5.17 -4.66 0.84
N LEU A 84 -5.19 -3.34 0.69
CA LEU A 84 -6.32 -2.65 0.08
C LEU A 84 -6.27 -2.85 -1.44
N PRO A 85 -7.42 -2.85 -2.15
CA PRO A 85 -7.41 -2.97 -3.59
C PRO A 85 -6.66 -1.79 -4.26
N LEU A 86 -5.78 -2.08 -5.22
CA LEU A 86 -5.09 -1.07 -6.03
C LEU A 86 -6.03 -0.20 -6.88
N ALA A 87 -7.28 -0.65 -7.08
CA ALA A 87 -8.34 0.14 -7.69
C ALA A 87 -8.75 1.34 -6.82
N HIS A 88 -8.47 1.30 -5.51
CA HIS A 88 -8.69 2.40 -4.60
C HIS A 88 -7.48 3.32 -4.58
N ILE A 89 -7.69 4.62 -4.83
CA ILE A 89 -6.62 5.60 -4.95
C ILE A 89 -5.70 5.66 -3.73
N TYR A 90 -6.24 5.47 -2.52
CA TYR A 90 -5.46 5.48 -1.28
C TYR A 90 -4.33 4.45 -1.26
N GLN A 91 -4.59 3.19 -1.64
CA GLN A 91 -3.55 2.16 -1.67
C GLN A 91 -2.50 2.47 -2.72
N LYS A 92 -2.97 2.89 -3.91
CA LYS A 92 -2.09 3.27 -5.02
C LYS A 92 -1.15 4.40 -4.63
N MET A 93 -1.63 5.37 -3.85
CA MET A 93 -0.79 6.45 -3.32
C MET A 93 0.22 5.94 -2.28
N MET A 94 -0.17 5.03 -1.39
CA MET A 94 0.74 4.46 -0.39
C MET A 94 1.87 3.66 -1.03
N GLU A 95 1.58 2.88 -2.06
CA GLU A 95 2.63 2.20 -2.85
C GLU A 95 3.50 3.20 -3.61
N GLY A 96 2.91 4.28 -4.15
CA GLY A 96 3.65 5.38 -4.76
C GLY A 96 4.64 6.05 -3.80
N LEU A 97 4.25 6.26 -2.54
CA LEU A 97 5.16 6.75 -1.49
C LEU A 97 6.29 5.75 -1.23
N ALA A 98 5.96 4.45 -1.10
CA ALA A 98 6.96 3.41 -0.90
C ALA A 98 7.99 3.38 -2.05
N PHE A 99 7.54 3.53 -3.30
CA PHE A 99 8.44 3.65 -4.45
C PHE A 99 9.32 4.90 -4.39
N MET A 100 8.78 6.05 -3.99
CA MET A 100 9.55 7.30 -3.90
C MET A 100 10.61 7.26 -2.78
N GLU A 101 10.31 6.62 -1.66
CA GLU A 101 11.21 6.57 -0.49
C GLU A 101 12.11 5.32 -0.47
N GLY A 102 11.95 4.41 -1.44
CA GLY A 102 12.71 3.17 -1.55
C GLY A 102 12.31 2.09 -0.53
N ALA A 103 11.11 2.17 0.03
CA ALA A 103 10.57 1.21 0.99
C ALA A 103 10.13 -0.10 0.29
N SER A 104 10.04 -1.17 1.08
CA SER A 104 9.58 -2.49 0.60
C SER A 104 8.05 -2.62 0.68
N ILE A 105 7.46 -3.40 -0.21
CA ILE A 105 6.01 -3.67 -0.23
C ILE A 105 5.77 -5.17 -0.10
N GLY A 106 5.01 -5.58 0.92
CA GLY A 106 4.54 -6.95 1.10
C GLY A 106 3.09 -7.11 0.66
N PHE A 107 2.84 -7.98 -0.30
CA PHE A 107 1.48 -8.28 -0.79
C PHE A 107 0.81 -9.35 0.05
N TRP A 108 -0.41 -9.07 0.51
CA TRP A 108 -1.20 -10.02 1.30
C TRP A 108 -1.79 -11.15 0.45
N ARG A 109 -2.33 -12.17 1.12
CA ARG A 109 -2.91 -13.35 0.46
C ARG A 109 -4.30 -13.17 -0.15
N GLY A 110 -4.87 -11.96 -0.12
CA GLY A 110 -6.21 -11.69 -0.67
C GLY A 110 -7.40 -12.10 0.21
N ASN A 111 -7.16 -12.63 1.42
CA ASN A 111 -8.23 -13.02 2.35
C ASN A 111 -8.15 -12.21 3.65
N ILE A 112 -9.19 -11.41 3.91
CA ILE A 112 -9.28 -10.56 5.11
C ILE A 112 -9.25 -11.32 6.43
N LEU A 113 -9.66 -12.59 6.43
CA LEU A 113 -9.63 -13.44 7.62
C LEU A 113 -8.20 -13.82 8.02
N THR A 114 -7.28 -13.91 7.05
CA THR A 114 -5.87 -14.27 7.26
C THR A 114 -4.93 -13.07 7.34
N LEU A 115 -5.44 -11.84 7.13
CA LEU A 115 -4.63 -10.61 7.13
C LEU A 115 -3.78 -10.46 8.40
N LEU A 116 -4.31 -10.81 9.57
CA LEU A 116 -3.54 -10.72 10.82
C LEU A 116 -2.37 -11.70 10.88
N ASP A 117 -2.46 -12.85 10.19
CA ASP A 117 -1.36 -13.80 10.11
C ASP A 117 -0.31 -13.33 9.11
N ASP A 118 -0.74 -12.73 7.98
CA ASP A 118 0.14 -12.06 7.02
C ASP A 118 0.93 -10.94 7.72
N ILE A 119 0.27 -10.11 8.55
CA ILE A 119 0.91 -9.04 9.34
C ILE A 119 1.93 -9.61 10.32
N LYS A 120 1.66 -10.74 10.98
CA LYS A 120 2.63 -11.36 11.92
C LYS A 120 3.89 -11.85 11.23
N VAL A 121 3.75 -12.36 10.00
CA VAL A 121 4.88 -12.86 9.19
C VAL A 121 5.66 -11.69 8.61
N LEU A 122 4.97 -10.75 7.96
CA LEU A 122 5.58 -9.63 7.27
C LEU A 122 6.16 -8.58 8.23
N LYS A 123 5.53 -8.39 9.40
CA LYS A 123 5.86 -7.34 10.38
C LYS A 123 5.98 -5.95 9.72
N PRO A 124 4.93 -5.47 9.04
CA PRO A 124 4.98 -4.18 8.35
C PRO A 124 5.20 -3.04 9.34
N THR A 125 6.04 -2.08 8.98
CA THR A 125 6.20 -0.81 9.72
C THR A 125 5.12 0.19 9.32
N ILE A 126 4.54 0.03 8.12
CA ILE A 126 3.52 0.93 7.58
C ILE A 126 2.25 0.14 7.26
N PHE A 127 1.15 0.54 7.91
CA PHE A 127 -0.14 -0.15 7.86
C PHE A 127 -1.27 0.78 7.38
N PRO A 128 -1.55 0.84 6.06
CA PRO A 128 -2.61 1.69 5.52
C PRO A 128 -3.98 1.12 5.89
N THR A 129 -4.66 1.73 6.86
CA THR A 129 -5.90 1.18 7.43
C THR A 129 -7.12 2.02 7.08
N VAL A 130 -8.30 1.43 7.28
CA VAL A 130 -9.61 2.10 7.12
C VAL A 130 -10.42 1.93 8.40
N PRO A 131 -11.35 2.86 8.72
CA PRO A 131 -12.09 2.83 10.00
C PRO A 131 -12.76 1.48 10.30
N ARG A 132 -13.35 0.85 9.28
CA ARG A 132 -14.00 -0.47 9.42
C ARG A 132 -13.04 -1.56 9.92
N LEU A 133 -11.79 -1.53 9.47
CA LEU A 133 -10.79 -2.50 9.90
C LEU A 133 -10.35 -2.24 11.35
N LEU A 134 -10.17 -0.98 11.72
CA LEU A 134 -9.89 -0.58 13.10
C LEU A 134 -11.00 -1.04 14.06
N CYS A 135 -12.28 -0.84 13.70
CA CYS A 135 -13.41 -1.34 14.49
C CYS A 135 -13.35 -2.86 14.64
N ARG A 136 -13.07 -3.60 13.57
CA ARG A 136 -12.95 -5.06 13.61
C ARG A 136 -11.82 -5.54 14.52
N VAL A 137 -10.66 -4.87 14.47
CA VAL A 137 -9.53 -5.17 15.34
C VAL A 137 -9.91 -4.89 16.79
N TYR A 138 -10.54 -3.74 17.06
CA TYR A 138 -11.04 -3.37 18.38
C TYR A 138 -12.02 -4.41 18.94
N ASP A 139 -13.04 -4.81 18.18
CA ASP A 139 -14.04 -5.79 18.60
C ASP A 139 -13.40 -7.14 18.93
N LYS A 140 -12.42 -7.57 18.13
CA LYS A 140 -11.67 -8.82 18.36
C LYS A 140 -10.84 -8.74 19.65
N VAL A 141 -10.15 -7.63 19.88
CA VAL A 141 -9.35 -7.40 21.08
C VAL A 141 -10.26 -7.35 22.32
N MET A 142 -11.32 -6.55 22.28
CA MET A 142 -12.25 -6.41 23.40
C MET A 142 -13.00 -7.70 23.71
N GLY A 143 -13.36 -8.49 22.69
CA GLY A 143 -13.92 -9.83 22.88
C GLY A 143 -12.99 -10.76 23.66
N ALA A 144 -11.70 -10.78 23.31
CA ALA A 144 -10.70 -11.61 24.00
C ALA A 144 -10.37 -11.09 25.42
N VAL A 145 -10.35 -9.77 25.61
CA VAL A 145 -10.09 -9.12 26.90
C VAL A 145 -11.23 -9.39 27.87
N ASN A 146 -12.48 -9.37 27.40
CA ASN A 146 -13.65 -9.58 28.25
C ASN A 146 -13.81 -11.00 28.79
N GLN A 147 -13.04 -11.96 28.27
CA GLN A 147 -13.02 -13.34 28.74
C GLN A 147 -12.11 -13.57 29.96
N SER A 148 -11.27 -12.59 30.35
CA SER A 148 -10.34 -12.74 31.48
C SER A 148 -10.20 -11.45 32.28
N SER A 149 -10.45 -11.54 33.59
CA SER A 149 -10.32 -10.43 34.54
C SER A 149 -8.91 -9.82 34.53
N LEU A 150 -7.88 -10.67 34.43
CA LEU A 150 -6.46 -10.25 34.39
C LEU A 150 -6.13 -9.49 33.09
N LYS A 151 -6.58 -10.00 31.93
CA LYS A 151 -6.39 -9.31 30.65
C LYS A 151 -7.11 -7.95 30.63
N ARG A 152 -8.28 -7.85 31.26
CA ARG A 152 -9.03 -6.60 31.39
C ARG A 152 -8.29 -5.56 32.22
N VAL A 153 -7.68 -5.94 33.33
CA VAL A 153 -6.87 -5.02 34.15
C VAL A 153 -5.66 -4.52 33.35
N LEU A 154 -4.90 -5.42 32.73
CA LEU A 154 -3.72 -5.06 31.94
C LEU A 154 -4.03 -4.07 30.80
N VAL A 155 -5.08 -4.34 30.01
CA VAL A 155 -5.47 -3.44 28.90
C VAL A 155 -5.98 -2.09 29.41
N LYS A 156 -6.74 -2.06 30.50
CA LYS A 156 -7.18 -0.79 31.11
C LYS A 156 -6.00 0.04 31.61
N THR A 157 -5.04 -0.59 32.28
CA THR A 157 -3.84 0.11 32.75
C THR A 157 -3.02 0.67 31.58
N ALA A 158 -2.92 -0.06 30.47
CA ALA A 158 -2.18 0.37 29.28
C ALA A 158 -2.88 1.50 28.49
N LEU A 159 -4.21 1.59 28.49
CA LEU A 159 -4.97 2.64 27.80
C LEU A 159 -5.12 3.94 28.61
N HIS A 160 -4.87 3.89 29.92
CA HIS A 160 -4.92 5.06 30.81
C HIS A 160 -3.54 5.68 31.08
N TYR A 161 -2.50 5.18 30.43
CA TYR A 161 -1.16 5.78 30.35
C TYR A 161 -0.97 6.43 28.98
#